data_AF-A0A6P0S4X6-F1
#
_entry.id   AF-A0A6P0S4X6-F1
#
_cell.length_a   1.000
_cell.length_b   1.000
_cell.length_c   1.000
_cell.angle_alpha   90.00
_cell.angle_beta   90.00
_cell.angle_gamma   90.00
#
_symmetry.space_group_name_H-M   'P 1'
#
loop_
_entity.id
_entity.type
_entity.pdbx_description
1 polymer ?
#
loop_
_entity_poly.entity_id
_entity_poly.type
_entity_poly.pdbx_seq_one_letter_code
_entity_poly.pdbx_strand_id
1 'polypeptide(L)' 'MASVAENKDQQHPQEKRDREIVERLLREEPNNHNRAELARLRIRYTGFPGAREIQRNL' A
#
# COMPACT_ATOMS: atom_id res chain seq x y z
N MET A 1 3.38 27.45 13.36
CA MET A 1 3.57 27.33 11.90
C MET A 1 3.88 25.89 11.59
N ALA A 2 2.88 25.08 11.22
CA ALA A 2 3.13 23.71 10.78
C ALA A 2 3.92 23.79 9.48
N SER A 3 5.15 23.26 9.48
CA SER A 3 5.98 23.16 8.28
C SER A 3 5.19 22.42 7.21
N VAL A 4 4.95 23.08 6.08
CA VAL A 4 4.52 22.42 4.85
C VAL A 4 5.65 21.47 4.50
N ALA A 5 5.60 20.23 4.98
CA ALA A 5 6.39 19.16 4.40
C ALA A 5 6.04 19.21 2.92
N GLU A 6 7.00 19.59 2.07
CA GLU A 6 6.82 19.53 0.63
C GLU A 6 6.20 18.16 0.33
N ASN A 7 4.96 18.17 -0.15
CA ASN A 7 4.11 16.99 -0.31
C ASN A 7 4.58 16.20 -1.55
N LYS A 8 5.88 15.92 -1.60
CA LYS A 8 6.55 15.13 -2.62
C LYS A 8 6.23 13.68 -2.30
N ASP A 9 5.67 12.99 -3.29
CA ASP A 9 5.41 11.57 -3.17
C ASP A 9 6.72 10.84 -2.79
N GLN A 10 6.68 10.12 -1.68
CA GLN A 10 7.79 9.33 -1.16
C GLN A 10 7.70 7.90 -1.68
N GLN A 11 8.86 7.31 -1.92
CA GLN A 11 8.94 5.90 -2.25
C GLN A 11 8.91 5.07 -0.95
N HIS A 12 7.95 4.16 -0.83
CA HIS A 12 7.89 3.28 0.34
C HIS A 12 8.99 2.20 0.23
N PRO A 13 9.80 1.95 1.27
CA PRO A 13 10.91 0.97 1.18
C PRO A 13 10.48 -0.46 0.84
N GLN A 14 9.23 -0.81 1.12
CA GLN A 14 8.65 -2.12 0.81
C GLN A 14 7.81 -2.14 -0.47
N GLU A 15 7.67 -1.00 -1.17
CA GLU A 15 6.75 -0.84 -2.31
C GLU A 15 6.91 -1.93 -3.37
N LYS A 16 8.15 -2.29 -3.74
CA LYS A 16 8.40 -3.32 -4.73
C LYS A 16 7.77 -4.67 -4.34
N ARG A 17 8.02 -5.11 -3.09
CA ARG A 17 7.48 -6.37 -2.55
C ARG A 17 5.98 -6.30 -2.36
N ASP A 18 5.48 -5.14 -1.93
CA ASP A 18 4.05 -4.94 -1.70
C ASP A 18 3.26 -4.92 -3.01
N ARG A 19 3.84 -4.42 -4.12
CA ARG A 19 3.24 -4.50 -5.46
C ARG A 19 3.01 -5.96 -5.89
N GLU A 20 3.99 -6.84 -5.66
CA GLU A 20 3.86 -8.28 -5.95
C GLU A 20 2.73 -8.93 -5.13
N ILE A 21 2.57 -8.53 -3.85
CA ILE A 21 1.47 -9.02 -3.01
C ILE A 21 0.12 -8.51 -3.52
N VAL A 22 0.01 -7.23 -3.88
CA VAL A 22 -1.21 -6.65 -4.45
C VAL A 22 -1.62 -7.35 -5.75
N GLU A 23 -0.67 -7.55 -6.66
CA GLU A 23 -0.93 -8.26 -7.93
C GLU A 23 -1.45 -9.68 -7.69
N ARG A 24 -0.90 -10.38 -6.69
CA ARG A 24 -1.39 -11.70 -6.27
C ARG A 24 -2.81 -11.62 -5.71
N LEU A 25 -3.08 -10.68 -4.81
CA LEU A 25 -4.40 -10.48 -4.20
C LEU A 25 -5.49 -10.14 -5.22
N LEU A 26 -5.16 -9.44 -6.30
CA LEU A 26 -6.10 -9.11 -7.38
C LEU A 26 -6.49 -10.32 -8.25
N ARG A 27 -5.67 -11.38 -8.25
CA ARG A 27 -5.89 -12.58 -9.08
C ARG A 27 -6.46 -13.76 -8.30
N GLU A 28 -6.13 -13.86 -7.02
CA GLU A 28 -6.53 -14.98 -6.16
C GLU A 28 -7.91 -14.78 -5.51
N GLU A 29 -8.53 -15.89 -5.13
CA GLU A 29 -9.79 -15.83 -4.39
C GLU A 29 -9.59 -15.31 -2.95
N PRO A 30 -10.62 -14.64 -2.38
CA PRO A 30 -10.57 -14.17 -1.01
C PRO A 30 -10.57 -15.33 0.01
N ASN A 31 -9.40 -15.64 0.57
CA ASN A 31 -9.24 -16.52 1.72
C ASN A 31 -8.75 -15.75 2.96
N ASN A 32 -8.70 -16.42 4.12
CA ASN A 32 -8.32 -15.77 5.39
C ASN A 32 -6.91 -15.15 5.34
N HIS A 33 -5.95 -15.82 4.69
CA HIS A 33 -4.59 -15.29 4.53
C HIS A 33 -4.58 -14.04 3.65
N ASN A 34 -5.27 -14.08 2.51
CA ASN A 34 -5.36 -12.95 1.57
C ASN A 34 -6.06 -11.74 2.20
N ARG A 35 -7.10 -11.96 3.02
CA ARG A 35 -7.77 -10.89 3.78
C ARG A 35 -6.84 -10.27 4.82
N ALA A 36 -6.02 -11.07 5.51
CA ALA A 36 -5.04 -10.57 6.47
C ALA A 36 -3.95 -9.73 5.77
N GLU A 37 -3.43 -10.18 4.62
CA GLU A 37 -2.47 -9.40 3.84
C GLU A 37 -3.08 -8.09 3.31
N LEU A 38 -4.31 -8.12 2.81
CA LEU A 38 -5.01 -6.90 2.40
C LEU A 38 -5.14 -5.89 3.55
N ALA A 39 -5.54 -6.35 4.74
CA ALA A 39 -5.65 -5.50 5.92
C ALA A 39 -4.29 -4.91 6.33
N ARG A 40 -3.23 -5.73 6.33
CA ARG A 40 -1.85 -5.31 6.61
C ARG A 40 -1.41 -4.20 5.65
N LEU A 41 -1.66 -4.37 4.35
CA LEU A 41 -1.30 -3.37 3.34
C LEU A 41 -2.11 -2.08 3.49
N ARG A 42 -3.42 -2.17 3.75
CA ARG A 42 -4.25 -0.99 4.01
C ARG A 42 -3.75 -0.20 5.22
N ILE A 43 -3.44 -0.85 6.33
CA ILE A 43 -2.91 -0.18 7.52
C ILE A 43 -1.57 0.51 7.21
N ARG A 44 -0.66 -0.17 6.51
CA ARG A 44 0.65 0.39 6.14
C ARG A 44 0.56 1.65 5.28
N TYR A 45 -0.31 1.62 4.28
CA TYR A 45 -0.39 2.71 3.30
C TYR A 45 -1.39 3.81 3.66
N THR A 46 -2.19 3.62 4.71
CA THR A 46 -3.11 4.65 5.22
C THR A 46 -2.33 5.88 5.66
N GLY A 47 -2.58 7.01 5.00
CA GLY A 47 -1.91 8.28 5.31
C GLY A 47 -0.45 8.36 4.87
N PHE A 48 0.09 7.35 4.18
CA PHE A 48 1.45 7.40 3.66
C PHE A 48 1.55 8.39 2.48
N PRO A 49 2.49 9.34 2.49
CA PRO A 49 2.68 10.29 1.41
C PRO A 49 3.44 9.65 0.24
N GLY A 50 2.73 8.97 -0.67
CA GLY A 50 3.32 8.33 -1.86
C GLY A 50 2.74 6.95 -2.17
N ALA A 51 3.45 6.12 -2.93
CA ALA A 51 2.99 4.77 -3.33
C ALA A 51 1.53 4.73 -3.87
N ARG A 52 1.16 5.72 -4.68
CA ARG A 52 -0.21 5.97 -5.15
C ARG A 52 -0.82 4.80 -5.90
N GLU A 53 0.00 4.07 -6.64
CA GLU A 53 -0.45 2.90 -7.40
C GLU A 53 -0.94 1.78 -6.47
N ILE A 54 -0.18 1.46 -5.43
CA ILE A 54 -0.60 0.48 -4.42
C ILE A 54 -1.88 0.95 -3.74
N GLN A 55 -1.95 2.21 -3.33
CA GLN A 55 -3.16 2.76 -2.70
C GLN A 55 -4.41 2.66 -3.58
N ARG A 56 -4.28 2.74 -4.92
CA ARG A 56 -5.42 2.61 -5.85
C ARG A 56 -5.88 1.16 -6.05
N ASN A 57 -4.98 0.19 -5.84
CA ASN A 57 -5.22 -1.22 -6.12
C ASN A 57 -5.58 -2.04 -4.86
N LEU A 58 -5.54 -1.44 -3.67
CA LEU A 58 -5.99 -2.02 -2.39
C LEU A 58 -7.47 -1.75 -2.14
#